data_AF-A0A8B8JJG5-F1
#
_entry.id   AF-A0A8B8JJG5-F1
#
_cell.length_a   1.000
_cell.length_b   1.000
_cell.length_c   1.000
_cell.angle_alpha   90.00
_cell.angle_beta   90.00
_cell.angle_gamma   90.00
#
_symmetry.space_group_name_H-M   'P 1'
#
loop_
_entity.id
_entity.type
_entity.pdbx_description
1 polymer ?
#
loop_
_entity_poly.entity_id
_entity_poly.type
_entity_poly.pdbx_seq_one_letter_code
_entity_poly.pdbx_strand_id
1 'polypeptide(L)'
;MGFGLGGSASSSSYCLQRTLPPSLTRIAIGSTSTRNCRRKTCILNFSVSYHKFVDFALDETTRHIHLVPSPLQDKFNFMNSKDGKGGLSMRSFEAGKIRLLRSLIIETETMQVLDFAVFAKAEYDVPIFCANIFTSAKTNIVVLDLNPLHDIIKRDDYKEKYFKNLIPLGLKYAELFPWGGKLTSESINFFSPIVIWTKFTSSPQKYDILYAAFRDYYKVWLELIGKADKETDESLIFHNLEAQHRYLTWRAEKDPGKGLLKKLIGDTLAKDLLRSFLFNGVDELGSKTFNDYFPHYCCEEGVINTKGNIMKSFENRPWDARGEFLGPASENTML
;
A
#
# COMPACT_ATOMS: atom_id res chain seq x y z
N MET A 1 -57.55 24.68 54.09
CA MET A 1 -57.21 25.43 52.87
C MET A 1 -56.87 24.37 51.82
N GLY A 2 -57.79 23.83 50.99
CA GLY A 2 -58.69 24.49 50.03
C GLY A 2 -57.83 25.07 48.89
N PHE A 3 -57.88 24.69 47.61
CA PHE A 3 -58.70 23.85 46.71
C PHE A 3 -57.75 23.50 45.52
N GLY A 4 -57.91 22.54 44.61
CA GLY A 4 -58.92 21.58 44.18
C GLY A 4 -58.40 20.95 42.86
N LEU A 5 -58.57 19.64 42.64
CA LEU A 5 -59.46 19.02 41.62
C LEU A 5 -58.96 19.18 40.16
N GLY A 6 -58.87 18.19 39.28
CA GLY A 6 -59.30 16.79 39.16
C GLY A 6 -58.68 16.25 37.85
N GLY A 7 -58.88 15.03 37.35
CA GLY A 7 -59.77 13.93 37.66
C GLY A 7 -59.37 12.71 36.81
N SER A 8 -59.87 11.56 37.22
CA SER A 8 -59.53 10.20 36.78
C SER A 8 -60.05 9.77 35.40
N ALA A 9 -59.36 8.74 34.87
CA ALA A 9 -59.85 7.51 34.22
C ALA A 9 -60.59 7.57 32.85
N SER A 10 -60.12 6.77 31.90
CA SER A 10 -60.82 5.52 31.52
C SER A 10 -59.99 4.63 30.57
N SER A 11 -60.06 3.33 30.81
CA SER A 11 -59.68 2.24 29.91
C SER A 11 -60.80 2.01 28.88
N SER A 12 -60.46 1.76 27.62
CA SER A 12 -61.19 0.82 26.79
C SER A 12 -60.32 0.26 25.65
N SER A 13 -60.21 -1.06 25.64
CA SER A 13 -59.71 -1.94 24.59
C SER A 13 -60.62 -1.98 23.37
N TYR A 14 -60.10 -1.87 22.16
CA TYR A 14 -60.68 -2.55 20.97
C TYR A 14 -59.58 -3.04 20.03
N CYS A 15 -59.58 -4.36 19.86
CA CYS A 15 -58.86 -5.15 18.86
C CYS A 15 -59.44 -4.86 17.47
N LEU A 16 -58.64 -4.76 16.40
CA LEU A 16 -59.10 -5.01 15.03
C LEU A 16 -57.96 -5.40 14.07
N GLN A 17 -58.30 -6.32 13.19
CA GLN A 17 -57.46 -7.23 12.41
C GLN A 17 -56.66 -6.59 11.26
N ARG A 18 -55.60 -7.32 10.88
CA ARG A 18 -54.89 -7.26 9.59
C ARG A 18 -55.86 -7.17 8.39
N THR A 19 -55.55 -6.29 7.44
CA THR A 19 -55.97 -6.42 6.04
C THR A 19 -54.80 -6.06 5.11
N LEU A 20 -54.57 -6.92 4.11
CA LEU A 20 -53.58 -6.78 3.05
C LEU A 20 -53.99 -5.70 2.03
N PRO A 21 -53.06 -4.97 1.40
CA PRO A 21 -53.37 -4.16 0.24
C PRO A 21 -53.48 -5.00 -1.06
N PRO A 22 -54.28 -4.54 -2.03
CA PRO A 22 -54.78 -5.37 -3.13
C PRO A 22 -53.79 -5.55 -4.29
N SER A 23 -53.94 -6.69 -4.96
CA SER A 23 -53.32 -7.06 -6.23
C SER A 23 -53.86 -6.20 -7.38
N LEU A 24 -52.94 -5.64 -8.18
CA LEU A 24 -53.26 -4.97 -9.44
C LEU A 24 -52.83 -5.79 -10.66
N THR A 25 -53.72 -5.71 -11.64
CA THR A 25 -54.00 -6.58 -12.75
C THR A 25 -52.89 -6.66 -13.81
N ARG A 26 -52.73 -7.87 -14.35
CA ARG A 26 -51.89 -8.21 -15.49
C ARG A 26 -52.51 -7.66 -16.78
N ILE A 27 -51.79 -6.79 -17.49
CA ILE A 27 -52.08 -6.49 -18.90
C ILE A 27 -50.85 -6.91 -19.71
N ALA A 28 -51.07 -7.82 -20.65
CA ALA A 28 -50.12 -8.16 -21.70
C ALA A 28 -50.59 -7.51 -23.00
N ILE A 29 -49.64 -6.98 -23.79
CA ILE A 29 -49.47 -7.12 -25.25
C ILE A 29 -48.42 -6.09 -25.69
N GLY A 30 -47.46 -6.52 -26.53
CA GLY A 30 -46.65 -5.59 -27.33
C GLY A 30 -45.20 -6.02 -27.52
N SER A 31 -44.97 -7.03 -28.36
CA SER A 31 -43.66 -7.31 -28.95
C SER A 31 -43.26 -6.20 -29.92
N THR A 32 -42.08 -5.59 -29.77
CA THR A 32 -41.02 -5.47 -30.80
C THR A 32 -39.89 -4.49 -30.42
N SER A 33 -38.72 -4.82 -30.96
CA SER A 33 -37.56 -3.96 -31.26
C SER A 33 -36.49 -3.78 -30.17
N THR A 34 -35.50 -4.66 -30.31
CA THR A 34 -34.11 -4.53 -29.88
C THR A 34 -33.52 -3.16 -30.17
N ARG A 35 -33.19 -2.40 -29.11
CA ARG A 35 -32.11 -1.40 -29.16
C ARG A 35 -31.06 -1.76 -28.13
N ASN A 36 -29.91 -2.15 -28.65
CA ASN A 36 -28.65 -2.33 -27.95
C ASN A 36 -28.28 -1.05 -27.18
N CYS A 37 -28.76 -0.92 -25.95
CA CYS A 37 -28.16 -0.02 -24.99
C CYS A 37 -26.94 -0.75 -24.43
N ARG A 38 -25.77 -0.52 -25.04
CA ARG A 38 -24.49 -0.88 -24.44
C ARG A 38 -24.49 -0.31 -23.03
N ARG A 39 -24.66 -1.19 -22.02
CA ARG A 39 -24.37 -0.87 -20.63
C ARG A 39 -22.91 -0.42 -20.62
N LYS A 40 -22.68 0.89 -20.67
CA LYS A 40 -21.46 1.47 -20.11
C LYS A 40 -21.48 1.01 -18.67
N THR A 41 -20.61 0.07 -18.33
CA THR A 41 -20.26 -0.22 -16.94
C THR A 41 -19.60 1.06 -16.42
N CYS A 42 -20.43 2.03 -16.07
CA CYS A 42 -20.06 3.15 -15.25
C CYS A 42 -19.60 2.51 -13.95
N ILE A 43 -18.34 2.72 -13.61
CA ILE A 43 -17.78 2.26 -12.34
C ILE A 43 -18.73 2.76 -11.27
N LEU A 44 -19.24 1.85 -10.44
CA LEU A 44 -19.80 2.24 -9.16
C LEU A 44 -18.72 3.09 -8.50
N ASN A 45 -18.94 4.40 -8.41
CA ASN A 45 -18.07 5.37 -7.76
C ASN A 45 -17.92 4.95 -6.29
N PHE A 46 -17.08 3.95 -6.03
CA PHE A 46 -16.47 3.77 -4.73
C PHE A 46 -15.51 4.95 -4.62
N SER A 47 -15.99 6.00 -3.95
CA SER A 47 -15.29 7.25 -3.65
C SER A 47 -14.10 6.98 -2.72
N VAL A 48 -13.15 6.19 -3.21
CA VAL A 48 -11.84 6.04 -2.62
C VAL A 48 -11.04 7.25 -3.09
N SER A 49 -10.38 7.91 -2.15
CA SER A 49 -9.47 9.01 -2.46
C SER A 49 -8.23 8.81 -1.63
N TYR A 50 -7.14 8.38 -2.28
CA TYR A 50 -5.86 8.19 -1.62
C TYR A 50 -5.21 9.51 -1.17
N HIS A 51 -5.72 10.65 -1.62
CA HIS A 51 -5.35 11.96 -1.05
C HIS A 51 -5.58 11.97 0.46
N LYS A 52 -6.68 11.37 0.95
CA LYS A 52 -6.96 11.24 2.40
C LYS A 52 -5.86 10.49 3.17
N PHE A 53 -5.20 9.51 2.54
CA PHE A 53 -4.10 8.76 3.15
C PHE A 53 -2.86 9.64 3.26
N VAL A 54 -2.53 10.34 2.17
CA VAL A 54 -1.39 11.27 2.12
C VAL A 54 -1.58 12.43 3.08
N ASP A 55 -2.76 13.05 3.09
CA ASP A 55 -3.06 14.18 3.97
C ASP A 55 -2.98 13.77 5.45
N PHE A 56 -3.55 12.61 5.83
CA PHE A 56 -3.36 12.08 7.18
C PHE A 56 -1.88 11.89 7.53
N ALA A 57 -1.08 11.29 6.62
CA ALA A 57 0.33 11.05 6.88
C ALA A 57 1.09 12.36 7.07
N LEU A 58 0.83 13.38 6.25
CA LEU A 58 1.49 14.68 6.36
C LEU A 58 1.05 15.43 7.62
N ASP A 59 -0.24 15.46 7.93
CA ASP A 59 -0.77 16.08 9.15
C ASP A 59 -0.20 15.40 10.40
N GLU A 60 -0.14 14.08 10.43
CA GLU A 60 0.41 13.35 11.57
C GLU A 60 1.93 13.55 11.69
N THR A 61 2.65 13.63 10.57
CA THR A 61 4.10 13.89 10.58
C THR A 61 4.41 15.30 11.10
N THR A 62 3.68 16.31 10.62
CA THR A 62 3.92 17.73 10.97
C THR A 62 3.65 18.05 12.44
N ARG A 63 2.88 17.21 13.15
CA ARG A 63 2.70 17.32 14.61
C ARG A 63 3.96 17.00 15.41
N HIS A 64 4.88 16.24 14.85
CA HIS A 64 6.05 15.73 15.56
C HIS A 64 7.38 16.11 14.89
N ILE A 65 7.37 16.33 13.58
CA ILE A 65 8.55 16.53 12.74
C ILE A 65 8.28 17.69 11.78
N HIS A 66 9.18 18.67 11.76
CA HIS A 66 9.10 19.77 10.81
C HIS A 66 9.46 19.28 9.39
N LEU A 67 8.44 19.15 8.52
CA LEU A 67 8.61 18.83 7.11
C LEU A 67 8.91 20.09 6.31
N VAL A 68 9.88 19.99 5.39
CA VAL A 68 10.13 21.01 4.37
C VAL A 68 9.95 20.39 2.97
N PRO A 69 9.48 21.14 1.96
CA PRO A 69 9.41 20.64 0.60
C PRO A 69 10.79 20.18 0.11
N SER A 70 10.84 18.99 -0.50
CA SER A 70 12.08 18.50 -1.13
C SER A 70 12.32 19.25 -2.45
N PRO A 71 13.59 19.46 -2.88
CA PRO A 71 13.90 20.01 -4.20
C PRO A 71 13.27 19.23 -5.37
N LEU A 72 12.92 17.95 -5.16
CA LEU A 72 12.19 17.16 -6.14
C LEU A 72 10.81 17.74 -6.49
N GLN A 73 10.20 18.51 -5.59
CA GLN A 73 8.86 19.06 -5.75
C GLN A 73 8.75 20.05 -6.92
N ASP A 74 9.85 20.74 -7.25
CA ASP A 74 9.93 21.68 -8.36
C ASP A 74 9.77 20.98 -9.71
N LYS A 75 10.35 19.79 -9.84
CA LYS A 75 10.30 18.96 -11.04
C LYS A 75 9.09 18.01 -11.07
N PHE A 76 8.73 17.47 -9.92
CA PHE A 76 7.69 16.43 -9.77
C PHE A 76 6.54 16.95 -8.91
N ASN A 77 5.52 17.51 -9.57
CA ASN A 77 4.28 17.98 -8.92
C ASN A 77 3.03 17.31 -9.48
N PHE A 78 2.76 17.47 -10.77
CA PHE A 78 1.59 16.94 -11.44
C PHE A 78 1.91 16.70 -12.90
N MET A 79 1.37 15.63 -13.47
CA MET A 79 1.40 15.39 -14.90
C MET A 79 0.15 14.64 -15.36
N ASN A 80 -0.30 14.92 -16.58
CA ASN A 80 -1.41 14.19 -17.20
C ASN A 80 -0.91 12.88 -17.84
N SER A 81 -1.79 11.88 -17.92
CA SER A 81 -1.56 10.74 -18.78
C SER A 81 -1.51 11.17 -20.25
N LYS A 82 -0.83 10.37 -21.08
CA LYS A 82 -0.64 10.64 -22.52
C LYS A 82 -1.98 10.74 -23.28
N ASP A 83 -3.01 10.05 -22.82
CA ASP A 83 -4.36 10.09 -23.41
C ASP A 83 -5.26 11.18 -22.80
N GLY A 84 -4.78 11.93 -21.80
CA GLY A 84 -5.53 12.97 -21.10
C GLY A 84 -6.66 12.47 -20.20
N LYS A 85 -6.77 11.15 -19.96
CA LYS A 85 -7.86 10.52 -19.19
C LYS A 85 -7.48 10.19 -17.75
N GLY A 86 -6.42 10.80 -17.25
CA GLY A 86 -5.97 10.64 -15.89
C GLY A 86 -4.83 11.58 -15.54
N GLY A 87 -4.57 11.68 -14.24
CA GLY A 87 -3.53 12.51 -13.66
C GLY A 87 -2.64 11.71 -12.72
N LEU A 88 -1.38 12.11 -12.65
CA LEU A 88 -0.40 11.66 -11.68
C LEU A 88 -0.08 12.88 -10.81
N SER A 89 -0.29 12.77 -9.51
CA SER A 89 0.01 13.81 -8.51
C SER A 89 1.15 13.34 -7.62
N MET A 90 2.18 14.17 -7.48
CA MET A 90 3.42 13.88 -6.76
C MET A 90 3.63 14.91 -5.67
N ARG A 91 3.95 14.43 -4.46
CA ARG A 91 4.38 15.29 -3.35
C ARG A 91 5.66 14.72 -2.73
N SER A 92 6.59 15.59 -2.38
CA SER A 92 7.88 15.19 -1.79
C SER A 92 8.36 16.19 -0.74
N PHE A 93 8.81 15.65 0.39
CA PHE A 93 9.27 16.40 1.55
C PHE A 93 10.52 15.74 2.16
N GLU A 94 11.27 16.51 2.92
CA GLU A 94 12.40 16.07 3.73
C GLU A 94 12.29 16.65 5.15
N ALA A 95 13.08 16.10 6.09
CA ALA A 95 13.12 16.60 7.47
C ALA A 95 14.45 16.26 8.17
N GLY A 96 14.54 16.60 9.46
CA GLY A 96 15.72 16.32 10.29
C GLY A 96 16.23 14.88 10.19
N LYS A 97 15.35 13.89 10.35
CA LYS A 97 15.68 12.44 10.25
C LYS A 97 15.23 11.77 8.95
N ILE A 98 14.42 12.45 8.14
CA ILE A 98 13.82 11.91 6.91
C ILE A 98 14.60 12.40 5.72
N ARG A 99 15.17 11.49 4.93
CA ARG A 99 15.83 11.81 3.66
C ARG A 99 14.78 12.17 2.61
N LEU A 100 13.72 11.37 2.49
CA LEU A 100 12.66 11.60 1.52
C LEU A 100 11.35 10.94 1.98
N LEU A 101 10.33 11.75 2.20
CA LEU A 101 8.92 11.35 2.25
C LEU A 101 8.32 11.70 0.90
N ARG A 102 7.78 10.71 0.17
CA ARG A 102 7.18 10.96 -1.14
C ARG A 102 5.91 10.17 -1.38
N SER A 103 4.98 10.80 -2.09
CA SER A 103 3.73 10.20 -2.54
C SER A 103 3.55 10.37 -4.05
N LEU A 104 3.13 9.31 -4.72
CA LEU A 104 2.55 9.34 -6.07
C LEU A 104 1.11 8.84 -5.96
N ILE A 105 0.16 9.66 -6.40
CA ILE A 105 -1.23 9.28 -6.61
C ILE A 105 -1.50 9.25 -8.12
N ILE A 106 -2.06 8.17 -8.62
CA ILE A 106 -2.55 8.08 -10.01
C ILE A 106 -4.06 7.95 -9.97
N GLU A 107 -4.76 8.78 -10.71
CA GLU A 107 -6.22 8.72 -10.85
C GLU A 107 -6.58 8.72 -12.33
N THR A 108 -7.29 7.68 -12.76
CA THR A 108 -7.87 7.61 -14.11
C THR A 108 -9.33 7.22 -14.01
N GLU A 109 -10.05 7.23 -15.13
CA GLU A 109 -11.43 6.72 -15.20
C GLU A 109 -11.58 5.26 -14.73
N THR A 110 -10.52 4.46 -14.69
CA THR A 110 -10.61 3.00 -14.45
C THR A 110 -9.84 2.46 -13.27
N MET A 111 -8.94 3.26 -12.70
CA MET A 111 -8.06 2.82 -11.62
C MET A 111 -7.59 4.01 -10.77
N GLN A 112 -7.24 3.70 -9.54
CA GLN A 112 -6.49 4.57 -8.64
C GLN A 112 -5.25 3.85 -8.10
N VAL A 113 -4.18 4.60 -7.89
CA VAL A 113 -2.93 4.09 -7.32
C VAL A 113 -2.45 5.04 -6.23
N LEU A 114 -1.94 4.47 -5.13
CA LEU A 114 -1.10 5.15 -4.16
C LEU A 114 0.26 4.43 -4.11
N ASP A 115 1.33 5.18 -4.32
CA ASP A 115 2.69 4.78 -3.91
C ASP A 115 3.18 5.83 -2.90
N PHE A 116 3.27 5.44 -1.64
CA PHE A 116 3.72 6.29 -0.55
C PHE A 116 4.85 5.59 0.21
N ALA A 117 5.95 6.28 0.46
CA ALA A 117 7.05 5.73 1.21
C ALA A 117 7.83 6.83 1.92
N VAL A 118 8.51 6.42 2.98
CA VAL A 118 9.38 7.30 3.76
C VAL A 118 10.73 6.64 3.96
N PHE A 119 11.76 7.31 3.47
CA PHE A 119 13.15 6.92 3.59
C PHE A 119 13.83 7.77 4.67
N ALA A 120 14.36 7.12 5.69
CA ALA A 120 15.17 7.78 6.71
C ALA A 120 16.56 8.13 6.15
N LYS A 121 17.23 9.09 6.80
CA LYS A 121 18.68 9.32 6.56
C LYS A 121 19.48 8.13 7.08
N ALA A 122 20.69 7.91 6.54
CA ALA A 122 21.49 6.72 6.81
C ALA A 122 21.93 6.58 8.28
N GLU A 123 21.92 7.68 9.04
CA GLU A 123 22.18 7.69 10.48
C GLU A 123 21.02 7.12 11.32
N TYR A 124 19.88 6.82 10.71
CA TYR A 124 18.73 6.22 11.40
C TYR A 124 18.33 4.93 10.67
N ASP A 125 18.66 3.80 11.27
CA ASP A 125 18.45 2.46 10.69
C ASP A 125 17.00 1.98 10.77
N VAL A 126 16.01 2.88 10.83
CA VAL A 126 14.61 2.47 10.93
C VAL A 126 14.13 1.79 9.64
N PRO A 127 13.11 0.91 9.71
CA PRO A 127 12.46 0.36 8.53
C PRO A 127 11.95 1.44 7.57
N ILE A 128 11.89 1.12 6.28
CA ILE A 128 11.30 1.98 5.24
C ILE A 128 9.77 1.82 5.30
N PHE A 129 9.03 2.89 5.59
CA PHE A 129 7.58 2.84 5.47
C PHE A 129 7.20 2.70 3.99
N CYS A 130 6.32 1.75 3.66
CA CYS A 130 5.93 1.46 2.29
C CYS A 130 4.42 1.18 2.19
N ALA A 131 3.71 1.94 1.36
CA ALA A 131 2.32 1.70 1.01
C ALA A 131 2.15 1.78 -0.52
N ASN A 132 2.01 0.62 -1.15
CA ASN A 132 1.74 0.46 -2.57
C ASN A 132 0.33 -0.14 -2.73
N ILE A 133 -0.61 0.68 -3.18
CA ILE A 133 -2.03 0.34 -3.27
C ILE A 133 -2.47 0.55 -4.71
N PHE A 134 -2.90 -0.51 -5.38
CA PHE A 134 -3.52 -0.45 -6.70
C PHE A 134 -4.99 -0.85 -6.58
N THR A 135 -5.87 -0.01 -7.11
CA THR A 135 -7.32 -0.26 -7.10
C THR A 135 -7.90 -0.09 -8.48
N SER A 136 -8.75 -1.05 -8.86
CA SER A 136 -9.54 -1.04 -10.08
C SER A 136 -10.98 -1.43 -9.76
N ALA A 137 -11.85 -1.38 -10.76
CA ALA A 137 -13.23 -1.85 -10.63
C ALA A 137 -13.35 -3.33 -10.20
N LYS A 138 -12.33 -4.16 -10.47
CA LYS A 138 -12.37 -5.61 -10.23
C LYS A 138 -11.67 -6.03 -8.95
N THR A 139 -10.59 -5.35 -8.59
CA THR A 139 -9.69 -5.82 -7.53
C THR A 139 -8.86 -4.68 -6.97
N ASN A 140 -8.45 -4.88 -5.72
CA ASN A 140 -7.45 -4.11 -5.01
C ASN A 140 -6.25 -5.02 -4.81
N ILE A 141 -5.05 -4.50 -5.04
CA ILE A 141 -3.78 -5.17 -4.78
C ILE A 141 -3.00 -4.25 -3.85
N VAL A 142 -2.68 -4.73 -2.65
CA VAL A 142 -2.13 -3.90 -1.59
C VAL A 142 -0.86 -4.53 -1.05
N VAL A 143 0.18 -3.72 -0.93
CA VAL A 143 1.35 -3.95 -0.08
C VAL A 143 1.42 -2.77 0.89
N LEU A 144 1.23 -3.03 2.18
CA LEU A 144 1.46 -2.07 3.26
C LEU A 144 2.41 -2.69 4.27
N ASP A 145 3.53 -2.01 4.53
CA ASP A 145 4.61 -2.58 5.33
C ASP A 145 5.53 -1.52 5.94
N LEU A 146 6.30 -1.97 6.94
CA LEU A 146 7.53 -1.34 7.41
C LEU A 146 8.68 -2.22 6.89
N ASN A 147 9.10 -2.01 5.64
CA ASN A 147 10.11 -2.84 4.99
C ASN A 147 11.42 -2.77 5.80
N PRO A 148 11.99 -3.89 6.25
CA PRO A 148 13.22 -3.88 7.02
C PRO A 148 14.37 -3.32 6.18
N LEU A 149 15.22 -2.47 6.78
CA LEU A 149 16.41 -1.96 6.10
C LEU A 149 17.44 -3.09 5.92
N HIS A 150 17.64 -3.89 6.97
CA HIS A 150 18.56 -5.02 7.01
C HIS A 150 17.85 -6.37 6.89
N ASP A 151 18.57 -7.40 6.44
CA ASP A 151 18.03 -8.75 6.27
C ASP A 151 17.57 -9.35 7.62
N ILE A 152 16.27 -9.61 7.76
CA ILE A 152 15.65 -10.17 8.97
C ILE A 152 15.48 -11.70 8.95
N ILE A 153 15.83 -12.34 7.83
CA ILE A 153 15.81 -13.81 7.72
C ILE A 153 17.14 -14.36 8.24
N LYS A 154 18.23 -13.60 8.05
CA LYS A 154 19.58 -13.99 8.50
C LYS A 154 20.06 -13.23 9.74
N ARG A 155 19.48 -12.07 10.07
CA ARG A 155 19.90 -11.22 11.19
C ARG A 155 18.76 -11.04 12.18
N ASP A 156 18.81 -11.81 13.26
CA ASP A 156 17.77 -11.80 14.28
C ASP A 156 17.78 -10.53 15.13
N ASP A 157 18.93 -9.88 15.29
CA ASP A 157 19.09 -8.65 16.09
C ASP A 157 18.24 -7.49 15.56
N TYR A 158 18.28 -7.24 14.25
CA TYR A 158 17.47 -6.21 13.60
C TYR A 158 15.97 -6.56 13.62
N LYS A 159 15.64 -7.85 13.42
CA LYS A 159 14.27 -8.35 13.49
C LYS A 159 13.68 -8.11 14.89
N GLU A 160 14.41 -8.50 15.93
CA GLU A 160 14.01 -8.33 17.33
C GLU A 160 13.87 -6.85 17.70
N LYS A 161 14.84 -6.01 17.29
CA LYS A 161 14.83 -4.55 17.55
C LYS A 161 13.55 -3.89 17.06
N TYR A 162 13.11 -4.20 15.85
CA TYR A 162 12.03 -3.45 15.19
C TYR A 162 10.68 -4.15 15.14
N PHE A 163 10.62 -5.48 15.10
CA PHE A 163 9.37 -6.20 14.77
C PHE A 163 8.81 -7.06 15.90
N LYS A 164 9.59 -7.42 16.92
CA LYS A 164 9.14 -8.24 18.05
C LYS A 164 7.82 -7.72 18.66
N ASN A 165 7.78 -6.43 18.95
CA ASN A 165 6.61 -5.78 19.58
C ASN A 165 5.51 -5.42 18.58
N LEU A 166 5.74 -5.61 17.28
CA LEU A 166 4.77 -5.28 16.21
C LEU A 166 4.00 -6.49 15.71
N ILE A 167 4.38 -7.72 16.09
CA ILE A 167 3.66 -8.93 15.69
C ILE A 167 2.16 -8.86 15.98
N PRO A 168 1.68 -8.39 17.16
CA PRO A 168 0.25 -8.24 17.41
C PRO A 168 -0.47 -7.32 16.42
N LEU A 169 0.19 -6.24 15.96
CA LEU A 169 -0.36 -5.33 14.95
C LEU A 169 -0.49 -6.04 13.59
N GLY A 170 0.55 -6.79 13.19
CA GLY A 170 0.52 -7.60 11.98
C GLY A 170 -0.60 -8.64 11.98
N LEU A 171 -0.79 -9.33 13.11
CA LEU A 171 -1.85 -10.33 13.28
C LEU A 171 -3.25 -9.73 13.19
N LYS A 172 -3.49 -8.59 13.86
CA LYS A 172 -4.76 -7.86 13.79
C LYS A 172 -5.23 -7.66 12.35
N TYR A 173 -4.33 -7.26 11.46
CA TYR A 173 -4.69 -7.00 10.06
C TYR A 173 -4.60 -8.23 9.15
N ALA A 174 -3.78 -9.23 9.50
CA ALA A 174 -3.77 -10.53 8.83
C ALA A 174 -5.09 -11.31 9.00
N GLU A 175 -5.81 -11.10 10.11
CA GLU A 175 -7.17 -11.64 10.31
C GLU A 175 -8.22 -10.93 9.44
N LEU A 176 -8.00 -9.65 9.12
CA LEU A 176 -8.96 -8.82 8.38
C LEU A 176 -8.74 -8.86 6.85
N PHE A 177 -7.50 -9.13 6.42
CA PHE A 177 -7.13 -9.20 5.01
C PHE A 177 -6.58 -10.59 4.66
N PRO A 178 -7.14 -11.27 3.63
CA PRO A 178 -6.58 -12.52 3.18
C PRO A 178 -5.19 -12.30 2.58
N TRP A 179 -4.32 -13.30 2.67
CA TRP A 179 -3.05 -13.28 1.96
C TRP A 179 -3.27 -13.16 0.44
N GLY A 180 -2.46 -12.32 -0.22
CA GLY A 180 -2.63 -12.00 -1.65
C GLY A 180 -2.26 -13.12 -2.64
N GLY A 181 -1.92 -14.32 -2.15
CA GLY A 181 -1.45 -15.46 -2.94
C GLY A 181 0.02 -15.30 -3.36
N LYS A 182 0.45 -16.04 -4.39
CA LYS A 182 1.86 -16.03 -4.82
C LYS A 182 2.38 -14.62 -5.15
N LEU A 183 3.62 -14.36 -4.77
CA LEU A 183 4.40 -13.17 -5.10
C LEU A 183 5.76 -13.55 -5.70
N THR A 184 6.44 -12.59 -6.32
CA THR A 184 7.82 -12.76 -6.79
C THR A 184 8.71 -13.14 -5.59
N SER A 185 9.33 -14.32 -5.62
CA SER A 185 9.96 -14.92 -4.45
C SER A 185 10.96 -13.99 -3.77
N GLU A 186 11.74 -13.26 -4.55
CA GLU A 186 12.78 -12.36 -4.07
C GLU A 186 12.23 -11.11 -3.37
N SER A 187 10.97 -10.75 -3.59
CA SER A 187 10.32 -9.63 -2.88
C SER A 187 10.22 -9.92 -1.38
N ILE A 188 10.22 -11.20 -0.97
CA ILE A 188 10.17 -11.59 0.44
C ILE A 188 11.37 -11.09 1.23
N ASN A 189 12.52 -10.90 0.57
CA ASN A 189 13.75 -10.40 1.19
C ASN A 189 13.64 -8.93 1.62
N PHE A 190 12.55 -8.25 1.27
CA PHE A 190 12.30 -6.84 1.58
C PHE A 190 11.02 -6.64 2.38
N PHE A 191 10.32 -7.73 2.76
CA PHE A 191 9.08 -7.66 3.52
C PHE A 191 9.31 -8.03 4.97
N SER A 192 8.59 -7.35 5.87
CA SER A 192 8.63 -7.65 7.29
C SER A 192 7.66 -8.76 7.70
N PRO A 193 7.77 -9.32 8.92
CA PRO A 193 6.81 -10.29 9.44
C PRO A 193 5.40 -9.71 9.63
N ILE A 194 5.23 -8.39 9.55
CA ILE A 194 3.94 -7.70 9.68
C ILE A 194 3.39 -7.20 8.34
N VAL A 195 4.01 -7.55 7.21
CA VAL A 195 3.54 -7.10 5.89
C VAL A 195 2.07 -7.46 5.66
N ILE A 196 1.33 -6.51 5.10
CA ILE A 196 0.00 -6.71 4.53
C ILE A 196 0.17 -6.81 3.02
N TRP A 197 0.33 -8.04 2.52
CA TRP A 197 0.18 -8.37 1.11
C TRP A 197 -1.19 -9.00 0.91
N THR A 198 -2.09 -8.29 0.23
CA THR A 198 -3.47 -8.74 0.06
C THR A 198 -4.06 -8.39 -1.30
N LYS A 199 -5.03 -9.19 -1.72
CA LYS A 199 -5.91 -8.91 -2.85
C LYS A 199 -7.35 -9.09 -2.43
N PHE A 200 -8.20 -8.12 -2.73
CA PHE A 200 -9.62 -8.19 -2.37
C PHE A 200 -10.51 -7.38 -3.33
N THR A 201 -11.80 -7.67 -3.34
CA THR A 201 -12.81 -6.93 -4.12
C THR A 201 -13.23 -5.65 -3.38
N SER A 202 -13.49 -4.58 -4.13
CA SER A 202 -13.77 -3.26 -3.54
C SER A 202 -15.08 -3.26 -2.76
N SER A 203 -15.03 -2.80 -1.51
CA SER A 203 -16.19 -2.46 -0.69
C SER A 203 -15.84 -1.30 0.25
N PRO A 204 -16.83 -0.48 0.70
CA PRO A 204 -16.59 0.60 1.65
C PRO A 204 -15.93 0.09 2.94
N GLN A 205 -16.39 -1.04 3.47
CA GLN A 205 -15.86 -1.64 4.69
C GLN A 205 -14.38 -2.03 4.54
N LYS A 206 -14.00 -2.63 3.40
CA LYS A 206 -12.59 -2.99 3.15
C LYS A 206 -11.70 -1.75 3.00
N TYR A 207 -12.24 -0.67 2.43
CA TYR A 207 -11.53 0.60 2.35
C TYR A 207 -11.33 1.25 3.73
N ASP A 208 -12.37 1.25 4.59
CA ASP A 208 -12.26 1.78 5.96
C ASP A 208 -11.22 0.99 6.78
N ILE A 209 -11.21 -0.34 6.65
CA ILE A 209 -10.19 -1.20 7.28
C ILE A 209 -8.79 -0.90 6.72
N LEU A 210 -8.65 -0.72 5.41
CA LEU A 210 -7.37 -0.39 4.78
C LEU A 210 -6.85 0.97 5.25
N TYR A 211 -7.73 1.96 5.37
CA TYR A 211 -7.38 3.28 5.91
C TYR A 211 -6.98 3.18 7.37
N ALA A 212 -7.68 2.40 8.20
CA ALA A 212 -7.27 2.13 9.58
C ALA A 212 -5.89 1.46 9.66
N ALA A 213 -5.63 0.46 8.81
CA ALA A 213 -4.33 -0.22 8.71
C ALA A 213 -3.21 0.75 8.38
N PHE A 214 -3.40 1.58 7.35
CA PHE A 214 -2.43 2.60 6.95
C PHE A 214 -2.11 3.54 8.12
N ARG A 215 -3.14 4.03 8.83
CA ARG A 215 -2.95 4.93 9.97
C ARG A 215 -2.19 4.28 11.10
N ASP A 216 -2.55 3.06 11.48
CA ASP A 216 -1.87 2.34 12.57
C ASP A 216 -0.40 2.07 12.22
N TYR A 217 -0.12 1.57 11.01
CA TYR A 217 1.25 1.30 10.55
C TYR A 217 2.08 2.58 10.48
N TYR A 218 1.50 3.66 9.97
CA TYR A 218 2.21 4.93 9.83
C TYR A 218 2.53 5.57 11.18
N LYS A 219 1.60 5.50 12.14
CA LYS A 219 1.83 5.96 13.52
C LYS A 219 2.95 5.17 14.19
N VAL A 220 2.96 3.85 14.06
CA VAL A 220 4.05 3.01 14.55
C VAL A 220 5.38 3.43 13.93
N TRP A 221 5.42 3.66 12.62
CA TRP A 221 6.64 4.14 11.97
C TRP A 221 7.11 5.51 12.49
N LEU A 222 6.17 6.45 12.72
CA LEU A 222 6.48 7.75 13.33
C LEU A 222 7.06 7.61 14.75
N GLU A 223 6.55 6.67 15.55
CA GLU A 223 7.12 6.37 16.87
C GLU A 223 8.55 5.82 16.76
N LEU A 224 8.81 4.93 15.79
CA LEU A 224 10.13 4.35 15.56
C LEU A 224 11.15 5.43 15.18
N ILE A 225 10.85 6.27 14.18
CA ILE A 225 11.77 7.35 13.78
C ILE A 225 11.91 8.42 14.87
N GLY A 226 10.85 8.67 15.65
CA GLY A 226 10.89 9.56 16.80
C GLY A 226 11.91 9.11 17.85
N LYS A 227 11.88 7.82 18.21
CA LYS A 227 12.78 7.17 19.19
C LYS A 227 14.15 6.78 18.64
N ALA A 228 14.35 6.81 17.33
CA ALA A 228 15.61 6.40 16.73
C ALA A 228 16.76 7.35 17.14
N ASP A 229 17.78 6.78 17.76
CA ASP A 229 19.03 7.46 18.05
C ASP A 229 19.84 7.65 16.75
N LYS A 230 20.59 8.75 16.71
CA LYS A 230 21.48 9.03 15.57
C LYS A 230 22.72 8.15 15.68
N GLU A 231 22.96 7.31 14.68
CA GLU A 231 24.21 6.58 14.56
C GLU A 231 25.39 7.53 14.31
N THR A 232 26.52 7.24 14.96
CA THR A 232 27.76 8.02 14.85
C THR A 232 28.93 7.21 14.32
N ASP A 233 28.84 5.87 14.34
CA ASP A 233 29.82 4.99 13.72
C ASP A 233 29.69 5.05 12.18
N GLU A 234 30.74 5.54 11.52
CA GLU A 234 30.76 5.70 10.06
C GLU A 234 30.58 4.38 9.30
N SER A 235 31.07 3.26 9.85
CA SER A 235 30.91 1.94 9.24
C SER A 235 29.46 1.49 9.30
N LEU A 236 28.77 1.72 10.42
CA LEU A 236 27.35 1.39 10.55
C LEU A 236 26.47 2.29 9.66
N ILE A 237 26.78 3.59 9.59
CA ILE A 237 26.11 4.54 8.67
C ILE A 237 26.30 4.07 7.22
N PHE A 238 27.52 3.68 6.84
CA PHE A 238 27.80 3.16 5.50
C PHE A 238 26.99 1.89 5.20
N HIS A 239 26.88 0.95 6.15
CA HIS A 239 26.04 -0.23 5.99
C HIS A 239 24.55 0.10 5.84
N ASN A 240 24.03 1.08 6.58
CA ASN A 240 22.65 1.55 6.43
C ASN A 240 22.42 2.18 5.05
N LEU A 241 23.36 3.01 4.59
CA LEU A 241 23.32 3.62 3.27
C LEU A 241 23.33 2.56 2.17
N GLU A 242 24.22 1.57 2.25
CA GLU A 242 24.32 0.48 1.29
C GLU A 242 23.04 -0.38 1.27
N ALA A 243 22.47 -0.66 2.44
CA ALA A 243 21.22 -1.41 2.56
C ALA A 243 20.04 -0.66 1.91
N GLN A 244 19.95 0.66 2.13
CA GLN A 244 18.96 1.51 1.48
C GLN A 244 19.16 1.55 -0.03
N HIS A 245 20.41 1.73 -0.49
CA HIS A 245 20.74 1.73 -1.91
C HIS A 245 20.37 0.40 -2.59
N ARG A 246 20.66 -0.75 -1.95
CA ARG A 246 20.24 -2.08 -2.43
C ARG A 246 18.72 -2.18 -2.58
N TYR A 247 17.95 -1.67 -1.63
CA TYR A 247 16.49 -1.63 -1.71
C TYR A 247 16.00 -0.78 -2.91
N LEU A 248 16.53 0.43 -3.06
CA LEU A 248 16.17 1.33 -4.14
C LEU A 248 16.51 0.73 -5.50
N THR A 249 17.68 0.11 -5.63
CA THR A 249 18.13 -0.58 -6.85
C THR A 249 17.21 -1.74 -7.21
N TRP A 250 16.80 -2.56 -6.24
CA TRP A 250 15.82 -3.62 -6.48
C TRP A 250 14.49 -3.08 -7.01
N ARG A 251 13.93 -2.09 -6.30
CA ARG A 251 12.62 -1.52 -6.65
C ARG A 251 12.67 -0.80 -7.99
N ALA A 252 13.69 0.01 -8.28
CA ALA A 252 13.82 0.69 -9.56
C ALA A 252 13.89 -0.26 -10.75
N GLU A 253 14.39 -1.49 -10.56
CA GLU A 253 14.45 -2.48 -11.63
C GLU A 253 13.18 -3.34 -11.72
N LYS A 254 12.68 -3.83 -10.59
CA LYS A 254 11.67 -4.90 -10.49
C LYS A 254 10.28 -4.45 -10.04
N ASP A 255 10.04 -3.17 -9.81
CA ASP A 255 8.72 -2.68 -9.37
C ASP A 255 7.62 -3.05 -10.39
N PRO A 256 6.52 -3.70 -9.95
CA PRO A 256 5.46 -4.15 -10.85
C PRO A 256 4.67 -2.99 -11.49
N GLY A 257 4.72 -1.79 -10.92
CA GLY A 257 4.11 -0.58 -11.44
C GLY A 257 4.82 0.00 -12.67
N LYS A 258 6.06 -0.41 -12.97
CA LYS A 258 6.86 0.11 -14.11
C LYS A 258 6.13 0.01 -15.45
N GLY A 259 5.46 -1.12 -15.71
CA GLY A 259 4.68 -1.31 -16.95
C GLY A 259 3.47 -0.38 -17.04
N LEU A 260 2.84 -0.10 -15.91
CA LEU A 260 1.72 0.83 -15.84
C LEU A 260 2.17 2.27 -16.13
N LEU A 261 3.27 2.72 -15.51
CA LEU A 261 3.82 4.05 -15.75
C LEU A 261 4.19 4.24 -17.21
N LYS A 262 4.87 3.28 -17.83
CA LYS A 262 5.20 3.33 -19.27
C LYS A 262 3.97 3.49 -20.15
N LYS A 263 2.89 2.77 -19.83
CA LYS A 263 1.62 2.88 -20.56
C LYS A 263 0.98 4.28 -20.40
N LEU A 264 1.07 4.87 -19.21
CA LEU A 264 0.43 6.15 -18.91
C LEU A 264 1.21 7.36 -19.45
N ILE A 265 2.53 7.38 -19.27
CA ILE A 265 3.35 8.58 -19.52
C ILE A 265 4.51 8.34 -20.52
N GLY A 266 4.63 7.13 -21.07
CA GLY A 266 5.69 6.76 -22.02
C GLY A 266 7.00 6.37 -21.34
N ASP A 267 7.89 5.70 -22.09
CA ASP A 267 9.10 5.08 -21.53
C ASP A 267 10.07 6.07 -20.88
N THR A 268 10.34 7.20 -21.52
CA THR A 268 11.32 8.19 -21.02
C THR A 268 10.87 8.81 -19.70
N LEU A 269 9.63 9.32 -19.64
CA LEU A 269 9.08 9.92 -18.44
C LEU A 269 8.86 8.89 -17.34
N ALA A 270 8.43 7.67 -17.68
CA ALA A 270 8.32 6.58 -16.70
C ALA A 270 9.67 6.22 -16.09
N LYS A 271 10.75 6.16 -16.89
CA LYS A 271 12.09 5.89 -16.39
C LYS A 271 12.58 7.01 -15.45
N ASP A 272 12.39 8.27 -15.84
CA ASP A 272 12.78 9.42 -15.03
C ASP A 272 11.97 9.49 -13.72
N LEU A 273 10.65 9.33 -13.76
CA LEU A 273 9.81 9.29 -12.57
C LEU A 273 10.19 8.14 -11.63
N LEU A 274 10.51 6.96 -12.18
CA LEU A 274 10.86 5.80 -11.39
C LEU A 274 12.18 5.99 -10.63
N ARG A 275 13.23 6.45 -11.34
CA ARG A 275 14.58 6.58 -10.78
C ARG A 275 14.79 7.88 -10.01
N SER A 276 14.36 9.00 -10.59
CA SER A 276 14.64 10.33 -10.06
C SER A 276 13.63 10.78 -8.99
N PHE A 277 12.47 10.12 -8.86
CA PHE A 277 11.45 10.46 -7.86
C PHE A 277 11.07 9.29 -6.95
N LEU A 278 10.47 8.21 -7.47
CA LEU A 278 9.96 7.10 -6.64
C LEU A 278 11.06 6.40 -5.84
N PHE A 279 12.21 6.20 -6.49
CA PHE A 279 13.39 5.57 -5.92
C PHE A 279 14.61 6.49 -5.99
N ASN A 280 14.39 7.81 -5.81
CA ASN A 280 15.47 8.78 -5.68
C ASN A 280 16.49 8.33 -4.62
N GLY A 281 17.76 8.38 -4.99
CA GLY A 281 18.87 7.78 -4.25
C GLY A 281 19.50 6.58 -4.95
N VAL A 282 18.83 5.99 -5.96
CA VAL A 282 19.38 4.85 -6.71
C VAL A 282 20.61 5.21 -7.56
N ASP A 283 20.76 6.48 -7.94
CA ASP A 283 21.91 6.96 -8.73
C ASP A 283 22.90 7.75 -7.86
N GLU A 284 22.54 8.08 -6.62
CA GLU A 284 23.29 8.99 -5.74
C GLU A 284 23.84 8.34 -4.46
N LEU A 285 23.16 7.33 -3.89
CA LEU A 285 23.55 6.75 -2.59
C LEU A 285 24.64 5.67 -2.71
N GLY A 286 24.93 5.18 -3.90
CA GLY A 286 25.94 4.16 -4.12
C GLY A 286 26.26 3.94 -5.60
N SER A 287 27.30 3.16 -5.86
CA SER A 287 27.79 2.86 -7.22
C SER A 287 27.53 1.42 -7.69
N LYS A 288 27.12 0.53 -6.78
CA LYS A 288 26.79 -0.87 -7.09
C LYS A 288 25.56 -0.95 -7.99
N THR A 289 25.68 -1.66 -9.10
CA THR A 289 24.60 -1.92 -10.05
C THR A 289 23.61 -2.97 -9.52
N PHE A 290 22.50 -3.16 -10.24
CA PHE A 290 21.55 -4.24 -9.95
C PHE A 290 22.24 -5.61 -9.93
N ASN A 291 23.15 -5.86 -10.88
CA ASN A 291 23.86 -7.13 -10.99
C ASN A 291 24.88 -7.34 -9.86
N ASP A 292 25.45 -6.28 -9.31
CA ASP A 292 26.35 -6.39 -8.15
C ASP A 292 25.60 -6.86 -6.89
N TYR A 293 24.36 -6.41 -6.69
CA TYR A 293 23.53 -6.84 -5.56
C TYR A 293 22.80 -8.16 -5.81
N PHE A 294 22.43 -8.44 -7.07
CA PHE A 294 21.59 -9.56 -7.45
C PHE A 294 22.24 -10.37 -8.60
N PRO A 295 23.44 -10.95 -8.38
CA PRO A 295 24.23 -11.59 -9.44
C PRO A 295 23.56 -12.81 -10.07
N HIS A 296 22.58 -13.42 -9.39
CA HIS A 296 21.76 -14.51 -9.93
C HIS A 296 20.86 -14.07 -11.11
N TYR A 297 20.73 -12.78 -11.37
CA TYR A 297 20.07 -12.25 -12.58
C TYR A 297 21.02 -12.04 -13.77
N CYS A 298 22.34 -12.20 -13.57
CA CYS A 298 23.30 -12.13 -14.67
C CYS A 298 23.13 -13.35 -15.57
N CYS A 299 22.85 -13.11 -16.85
CA CYS A 299 23.05 -14.11 -17.90
C CYS A 299 24.47 -14.03 -18.46
N GLU A 300 24.93 -15.13 -19.08
CA GLU A 300 26.28 -15.29 -19.64
C GLU A 300 26.72 -14.19 -20.64
N GLU A 301 25.79 -13.39 -21.17
CA GLU A 301 26.08 -12.32 -22.15
C GLU A 301 25.94 -10.88 -21.61
N GLY A 302 25.87 -10.66 -20.29
CA GLY A 302 25.82 -9.30 -19.72
C GLY A 302 24.51 -8.53 -19.96
N VAL A 303 23.55 -9.14 -20.67
CA VAL A 303 22.17 -8.66 -20.80
C VAL A 303 21.39 -9.08 -19.55
N ILE A 304 20.79 -8.10 -18.86
CA ILE A 304 19.89 -8.38 -17.73
C ILE A 304 18.76 -9.25 -18.24
N ASN A 305 18.57 -10.42 -17.64
CA ASN A 305 17.49 -11.32 -18.03
C ASN A 305 16.14 -10.67 -17.70
N THR A 306 15.52 -10.06 -18.71
CA THR A 306 14.13 -9.56 -18.62
C THR A 306 13.13 -10.70 -18.36
N LYS A 307 13.56 -11.96 -18.56
CA LYS A 307 12.83 -13.21 -18.35
C LYS A 307 13.56 -14.18 -17.41
N GLY A 308 14.46 -13.72 -16.53
CA GLY A 308 15.01 -14.60 -15.50
C GLY A 308 13.83 -15.08 -14.69
N ASN A 309 13.47 -16.37 -14.81
CA ASN A 309 12.19 -16.93 -14.40
C ASN A 309 11.74 -16.27 -13.09
N ILE A 310 10.78 -15.35 -13.17
CA ILE A 310 10.21 -14.67 -12.00
C ILE A 310 9.49 -15.78 -11.24
N MET A 311 10.21 -16.43 -10.33
CA MET A 311 9.70 -17.57 -9.59
C MET A 311 8.67 -17.01 -8.63
N LYS A 312 7.40 -17.32 -8.87
CA LYS A 312 6.33 -16.95 -7.96
C LYS A 312 6.19 -18.04 -6.91
N SER A 313 6.35 -17.68 -5.65
CA SER A 313 6.23 -18.60 -4.51
C SER A 313 5.33 -17.98 -3.44
N PHE A 314 5.22 -18.65 -2.30
CA PHE A 314 4.48 -18.20 -1.11
C PHE A 314 2.98 -18.04 -1.39
N GLU A 315 2.33 -19.14 -1.79
CA GLU A 315 0.86 -19.21 -1.91
C GLU A 315 0.16 -18.85 -0.58
N ASN A 316 0.80 -19.20 0.54
CA ASN A 316 0.39 -18.84 1.90
C ASN A 316 1.35 -17.83 2.52
N ARG A 317 0.90 -17.15 3.59
CA ARG A 317 1.74 -16.23 4.38
C ARG A 317 2.98 -16.98 4.90
N PRO A 318 4.20 -16.51 4.61
CA PRO A 318 5.43 -17.24 4.97
C PRO A 318 5.98 -16.87 6.35
N TRP A 319 5.17 -16.26 7.22
CA TRP A 319 5.48 -16.05 8.62
C TRP A 319 4.40 -16.68 9.49
N ASP A 320 4.82 -17.31 10.58
CA ASP A 320 3.91 -17.86 11.58
C ASP A 320 3.32 -16.75 12.49
N ALA A 321 2.50 -17.16 13.46
CA ALA A 321 1.86 -16.24 14.39
C ALA A 321 2.83 -15.52 15.35
N ARG A 322 4.09 -15.95 15.43
CA ARG A 322 5.16 -15.29 16.19
C ARG A 322 6.04 -14.42 15.31
N GLY A 323 5.80 -14.38 14.00
CA GLY A 323 6.65 -13.68 13.04
C GLY A 323 7.89 -14.47 12.61
N GLU A 324 7.92 -15.78 12.87
CA GLU A 324 9.01 -16.65 12.40
C GLU A 324 8.83 -17.02 10.94
N PHE A 325 9.92 -16.93 10.17
CA PHE A 325 9.90 -17.22 8.74
C PHE A 325 9.83 -18.73 8.50
N LEU A 326 8.83 -19.17 7.74
CA LEU A 326 8.55 -20.59 7.49
C LEU A 326 9.25 -21.13 6.22
N GLY A 327 9.86 -20.26 5.42
CA GLY A 327 10.42 -20.63 4.12
C GLY A 327 9.34 -20.89 3.05
N PRO A 328 9.76 -21.15 1.80
CA PRO A 328 8.84 -21.61 0.76
C PRO A 328 8.32 -22.99 1.13
N ALA A 329 7.03 -23.25 0.91
CA ALA A 329 6.47 -24.60 1.10
C ALA A 329 7.27 -25.60 0.26
N SER A 330 7.85 -26.61 0.90
CA SER A 330 8.46 -27.73 0.18
C SER A 330 7.36 -28.46 -0.59
N GLU A 331 7.55 -28.68 -1.90
CA GLU A 331 6.62 -29.47 -2.73
C GLU A 331 6.59 -30.98 -2.37
N ASN A 332 7.13 -31.39 -1.21
CA ASN A 332 7.16 -32.79 -0.77
C ASN A 332 6.19 -33.03 0.39
N THR A 333 4.90 -33.18 0.08
CA THR A 333 4.01 -34.13 0.78
C THR A 333 2.84 -34.53 -0.12
N MET A 334 3.15 -35.20 -1.23
CA MET A 334 2.22 -36.13 -1.87
C MET A 334 2.99 -37.41 -2.20
N LEU A 335 3.10 -38.30 -1.21
CA LEU A 335 3.14 -39.74 -1.39
C LEU A 335 2.16 -40.36 -0.41
#